data_AF-A0A7X9S5P7-F1
#
_entry.id   AF-A0A7X9S5P7-F1
#
_cell.length_a   1.000
_cell.length_b   1.000
_cell.length_c   1.000
_cell.angle_alpha   90.00
_cell.angle_beta   90.00
_cell.angle_gamma   90.00
#
_symmetry.space_group_name_H-M   'P 1'
#
loop_
_entity.id
_entity.type
_entity.pdbx_description
1 polymer ?
#
loop_
_entity_poly.entity_id
_entity_poly.type
_entity_poly.pdbx_seq_one_letter_code
_entity_poly.pdbx_strand_id
1 'polypeptide(L)'
;MYRIGEFSKMTKTTIKTLRYYDSVGLLKPEFVDDFTGYRFYTTKQLTILHKIQSFRQIGLSIDEIRTILSGSSFKYILEKRKKEIETEISNSTEQLSRIEFILCGKQEEIFMNYQAIIKELPECIVYSKKMNVPNYETYFKVIPEIGEKVTKKYPDLKCRIPEYCFI
;
A
#
# COMPACT_ATOMS: atom_id res chain seq x y z
N MET A 1 -39.33 -21.49 -12.18
CA MET A 1 -37.92 -21.93 -12.21
C MET A 1 -37.30 -21.41 -13.50
N TYR A 2 -35.99 -21.16 -13.51
CA TYR A 2 -35.26 -20.57 -14.63
C TYR A 2 -34.27 -21.58 -15.18
N ARG A 3 -34.18 -21.71 -16.51
CA ARG A 3 -33.10 -22.50 -17.12
C ARG A 3 -31.75 -21.83 -16.85
N ILE A 4 -30.67 -22.59 -16.83
CA ILE A 4 -29.32 -22.07 -16.58
C ILE A 4 -28.95 -20.86 -17.46
N GLY A 5 -29.42 -20.80 -18.71
CA GLY A 5 -29.18 -19.67 -19.60
C GLY A 5 -29.94 -18.40 -19.19
N GLU A 6 -31.17 -18.52 -18.72
CA GLU A 6 -31.95 -17.39 -18.20
C GLU A 6 -31.38 -16.90 -16.87
N PHE A 7 -31.05 -17.84 -15.98
CA PHE A 7 -30.43 -17.55 -14.69
C PHE A 7 -29.06 -16.86 -14.87
N SER A 8 -28.26 -17.30 -15.85
CA SER A 8 -27.01 -16.67 -16.24
C SER A 8 -27.18 -15.20 -16.65
N LYS A 9 -28.19 -14.90 -17.47
CA LYS A 9 -28.49 -13.53 -17.92
C LYS A 9 -28.95 -12.64 -16.76
N MET A 10 -29.86 -13.14 -15.92
CA MET A 10 -30.38 -12.39 -14.77
C MET A 10 -29.29 -12.03 -13.76
N THR A 11 -28.35 -12.94 -13.54
CA THR A 11 -27.33 -12.83 -12.50
C THR A 11 -26.00 -12.28 -13.01
N LYS A 12 -25.91 -11.98 -14.31
CA LYS A 12 -24.67 -11.59 -15.00
C LYS A 12 -23.50 -12.54 -14.73
N THR A 13 -23.81 -13.84 -14.54
CA THR A 13 -22.83 -14.89 -14.27
C THR A 13 -22.78 -15.83 -15.44
N THR A 14 -21.58 -16.18 -15.92
CA THR A 14 -21.47 -17.09 -17.08
C THR A 14 -22.02 -18.48 -16.76
N ILE A 15 -22.56 -19.17 -17.77
CA ILE A 15 -23.01 -20.55 -17.64
C ILE A 15 -21.88 -21.46 -17.13
N LYS A 16 -20.64 -21.22 -17.58
CA LYS A 16 -19.44 -21.96 -17.13
C LYS A 16 -19.24 -21.80 -15.62
N THR A 17 -19.37 -20.59 -15.09
CA THR A 17 -19.25 -20.32 -13.66
C THR A 17 -20.36 -21.00 -12.86
N LEU A 18 -21.61 -20.99 -13.34
CA LEU A 18 -22.71 -21.70 -12.68
C LEU A 18 -22.48 -23.22 -12.64
N ARG A 19 -21.99 -23.81 -13.74
CA ARG A 19 -21.58 -25.23 -13.76
C ARG A 19 -20.43 -25.52 -12.83
N TYR A 20 -19.47 -24.59 -12.71
CA TYR A 20 -18.38 -24.72 -11.76
C TYR A 20 -18.90 -24.69 -10.32
N TYR A 21 -19.78 -23.75 -9.97
CA TYR A 21 -20.39 -23.68 -8.64
C TYR A 21 -21.20 -24.92 -8.29
N ASP A 22 -21.89 -25.52 -9.27
CA ASP A 22 -22.53 -26.83 -9.13
C ASP A 22 -21.48 -27.93 -8.81
N SER A 23 -20.41 -28.03 -9.61
CA SER A 23 -19.36 -29.05 -9.43
C SER A 23 -18.63 -28.99 -8.10
N VAL A 24 -18.41 -27.78 -7.56
CA VAL A 24 -17.76 -27.58 -6.26
C VAL A 24 -18.77 -27.56 -5.09
N GLY A 25 -20.05 -27.75 -5.38
CA GLY A 25 -21.13 -27.80 -4.38
C GLY A 25 -21.46 -26.46 -3.73
N LEU A 26 -21.04 -25.34 -4.33
CA LEU A 26 -21.30 -23.99 -3.82
C LEU A 26 -22.72 -23.52 -4.12
N LEU A 27 -23.22 -23.84 -5.32
CA LEU A 27 -24.60 -23.55 -5.73
C LEU A 27 -25.08 -24.64 -6.68
N LYS A 28 -25.85 -25.58 -6.14
CA LYS A 28 -26.46 -26.67 -6.92
C LYS A 28 -27.76 -26.20 -7.56
N PRO A 29 -28.12 -26.66 -8.77
CA PRO A 29 -29.45 -26.43 -9.31
C PRO A 29 -30.50 -27.06 -8.39
N GLU A 30 -31.68 -26.45 -8.31
CA GLU A 30 -32.81 -27.00 -7.54
C GLU A 30 -33.33 -28.28 -8.19
N PHE A 31 -33.30 -28.32 -9.53
CA PHE A 31 -33.77 -29.46 -10.30
C PHE A 31 -32.88 -29.68 -11.52
N VAL A 32 -32.59 -30.94 -11.81
CA VAL A 32 -31.93 -31.38 -13.03
C VAL A 32 -32.91 -32.33 -13.71
N ASP A 33 -33.20 -32.05 -14.98
CA ASP A 33 -34.05 -32.91 -15.79
C ASP A 33 -33.27 -34.17 -16.19
N ASP A 34 -33.76 -35.35 -15.79
CA ASP A 34 -33.06 -36.63 -15.95
C ASP A 34 -32.94 -37.07 -17.43
N PHE A 35 -33.85 -36.61 -18.30
CA PHE A 35 -33.89 -37.01 -19.71
C PHE A 35 -33.02 -36.11 -20.58
N THR A 36 -32.93 -34.83 -20.26
CA THR A 36 -32.27 -33.80 -21.07
C THR A 36 -30.99 -33.25 -20.44
N GLY A 37 -30.79 -33.47 -19.14
CA GLY A 37 -29.67 -32.91 -18.37
C GLY A 37 -29.78 -31.39 -18.14
N TYR A 38 -30.92 -30.77 -18.45
CA TYR A 38 -31.12 -29.34 -18.24
C TYR A 38 -31.18 -29.01 -16.75
N ARG A 39 -30.50 -27.92 -16.37
CA ARG A 39 -30.43 -27.42 -15.00
C ARG A 39 -31.40 -26.27 -14.80
N PHE A 40 -32.15 -26.33 -13.70
CA PHE A 40 -33.16 -25.36 -13.32
C PHE A 40 -32.86 -24.76 -11.95
N TYR A 41 -33.01 -23.44 -11.88
CA TYR A 41 -32.75 -22.65 -10.68
C TYR A 41 -34.02 -21.92 -10.22
N THR A 42 -34.12 -21.61 -8.93
CA THR A 42 -35.25 -20.89 -8.36
C THR A 42 -34.90 -19.43 -8.06
N THR A 43 -35.93 -18.60 -7.85
CA THR A 43 -35.76 -17.20 -7.43
C THR A 43 -35.03 -17.10 -6.09
N LYS A 44 -35.21 -18.06 -5.17
CA LYS A 44 -34.49 -18.11 -3.88
C LYS A 44 -32.97 -18.24 -4.07
N GLN A 45 -32.55 -18.94 -5.12
CA GLN A 45 -31.14 -19.13 -5.45
C GLN A 45 -30.48 -17.87 -6.03
N LEU A 46 -31.25 -16.90 -6.52
CA LEU A 46 -30.72 -15.58 -6.90
C LEU A 46 -30.11 -14.89 -5.68
N THR A 47 -30.79 -14.92 -4.54
CA THR A 47 -30.32 -14.28 -3.31
C THR A 47 -29.04 -14.93 -2.79
N ILE A 48 -28.95 -16.27 -2.90
CA ILE A 48 -27.74 -17.03 -2.54
C ILE A 48 -26.58 -16.66 -3.47
N LEU A 49 -26.82 -16.60 -4.78
CA LEU A 49 -25.79 -16.24 -5.74
C LEU A 49 -25.30 -14.80 -5.56
N HIS A 50 -26.19 -13.85 -5.26
CA HIS A 50 -25.79 -12.48 -4.94
C HIS A 50 -24.86 -12.43 -3.72
N LYS A 51 -25.15 -13.20 -2.66
CA LYS A 51 -24.23 -13.33 -1.52
C LYS A 51 -22.87 -13.89 -1.93
N ILE A 52 -22.85 -14.96 -2.73
CA ILE A 52 -21.61 -15.53 -3.27
C ILE A 52 -20.81 -14.47 -4.03
N GLN A 53 -21.46 -13.71 -4.92
CA GLN A 53 -20.82 -12.64 -5.69
C GLN A 53 -20.24 -11.55 -4.80
N SER A 54 -20.98 -11.09 -3.79
CA SER A 54 -20.48 -10.08 -2.83
C SER A 54 -19.24 -10.56 -2.09
N PHE A 55 -19.20 -11.82 -1.67
CA PHE A 55 -18.00 -12.38 -1.03
C PHE A 55 -16.83 -12.55 -1.99
N ARG A 56 -17.09 -12.91 -3.26
CA ARG A 56 -16.04 -12.96 -4.30
C ARG A 56 -15.46 -11.58 -4.59
N GLN A 57 -16.28 -10.52 -4.56
CA GLN A 57 -15.83 -9.14 -4.80
C GLN A 57 -14.86 -8.63 -3.74
N ILE A 58 -14.98 -9.08 -2.50
CA ILE A 58 -14.03 -8.74 -1.42
C ILE A 58 -12.82 -9.69 -1.35
N GLY A 59 -12.69 -10.59 -2.32
CA GLY A 59 -11.52 -11.46 -2.49
C GLY A 59 -11.59 -12.80 -1.73
N LEU A 60 -12.74 -13.21 -1.19
CA LEU A 60 -12.83 -14.51 -0.54
C LEU A 60 -12.72 -15.67 -1.54
N SER A 61 -12.02 -16.73 -1.11
CA SER A 61 -11.91 -17.98 -1.83
C SER A 61 -13.25 -18.75 -1.84
N ILE A 62 -13.40 -19.68 -2.79
CA ILE A 62 -14.60 -20.51 -2.90
C ILE A 62 -14.83 -21.35 -1.64
N ASP A 63 -13.76 -21.82 -0.99
CA ASP A 63 -13.85 -22.65 0.21
C ASP A 63 -14.24 -21.84 1.45
N GLU A 64 -13.76 -20.60 1.58
CA GLU A 64 -14.21 -19.67 2.61
C GLU A 64 -15.69 -19.34 2.45
N ILE A 65 -16.14 -19.07 1.22
CA ILE A 65 -17.56 -18.80 0.93
C ILE A 65 -18.41 -20.02 1.26
N ARG A 66 -17.96 -21.23 0.90
CA ARG A 66 -18.65 -22.48 1.25
C ARG A 66 -18.80 -22.63 2.77
N THR A 67 -17.74 -22.32 3.51
CA THR A 67 -17.75 -22.37 4.98
C THR A 67 -18.76 -21.37 5.57
N ILE A 68 -18.82 -20.15 5.03
CA ILE A 68 -19.82 -19.14 5.42
C ILE A 68 -21.25 -19.62 5.13
N LEU A 69 -21.49 -20.17 3.93
CA LEU A 69 -22.81 -20.65 3.53
C LEU A 69 -23.26 -21.88 4.34
N SER A 70 -22.32 -22.67 4.88
CA SER A 70 -22.61 -23.81 5.76
C SER A 70 -23.03 -23.42 7.20
N GLY A 71 -23.09 -22.12 7.52
CA GLY A 71 -23.54 -21.62 8.81
C GLY A 71 -22.43 -21.31 9.81
N SER A 72 -21.16 -21.38 9.40
CA SER A 72 -20.05 -20.94 10.25
C SER A 72 -20.05 -19.43 10.43
N SER A 73 -19.57 -18.96 11.58
CA SER A 73 -19.43 -17.52 11.86
C SER A 73 -18.50 -16.85 10.84
N PHE A 74 -19.08 -16.04 9.95
CA PHE A 74 -18.34 -15.32 8.92
C PHE A 74 -17.45 -14.21 9.46
N LYS A 75 -17.64 -13.81 10.73
CA LYS A 75 -16.90 -12.71 11.36
C LYS A 75 -15.39 -12.93 11.33
N TYR A 76 -14.94 -14.13 11.68
CA TYR A 76 -13.49 -14.44 11.70
C TYR A 76 -12.87 -14.35 10.30
N ILE A 77 -13.55 -14.91 9.28
CA ILE A 77 -13.09 -14.89 7.89
C ILE A 77 -13.01 -13.45 7.38
N LEU A 78 -14.02 -12.62 7.66
CA LEU A 78 -14.01 -11.21 7.26
C LEU A 78 -12.94 -10.39 7.99
N GLU A 79 -12.74 -10.60 9.29
CA GLU A 79 -11.67 -9.93 10.05
C GLU A 79 -10.28 -10.33 9.53
N LYS A 80 -10.08 -11.60 9.18
CA LYS A 80 -8.85 -12.07 8.53
C LYS A 80 -8.63 -11.34 7.20
N ARG A 81 -9.64 -11.35 6.31
CA ARG A 81 -9.53 -10.69 5.00
C ARG A 81 -9.33 -9.18 5.12
N LYS A 82 -9.98 -8.54 6.11
CA LYS A 82 -9.78 -7.13 6.42
C LYS A 82 -8.32 -6.83 6.75
N LYS A 83 -7.69 -7.61 7.64
CA LYS A 83 -6.26 -7.45 7.98
C LYS A 83 -5.33 -7.67 6.80
N GLU A 84 -5.63 -8.64 5.95
CA GLU A 84 -4.87 -8.87 4.71
C GLU A 84 -4.94 -7.64 3.80
N ILE A 85 -6.14 -7.09 3.58
CA ILE A 85 -6.34 -5.87 2.77
C ILE A 85 -5.63 -4.66 3.39
N GLU A 86 -5.71 -4.47 4.70
CA GLU A 86 -4.99 -3.39 5.39
C GLU A 86 -3.46 -3.49 5.18
N THR A 87 -2.94 -4.71 5.19
CA THR A 87 -1.51 -4.98 4.90
C THR A 87 -1.19 -4.71 3.43
N GLU A 88 -2.04 -5.15 2.50
CA GLU A 88 -1.91 -4.86 1.06
C GLU A 88 -1.91 -3.34 0.78
N ILE A 89 -2.79 -2.59 1.46
CA ILE A 89 -2.86 -1.12 1.38
C ILE A 89 -1.56 -0.51 1.89
N SER A 90 -1.08 -0.91 3.08
CA SER A 90 0.17 -0.39 3.64
C SER A 90 1.36 -0.60 2.69
N ASN A 91 1.50 -1.80 2.13
CA ASN A 91 2.56 -2.11 1.18
C ASN A 91 2.41 -1.29 -0.12
N SER A 92 1.19 -1.14 -0.63
CA SER A 92 0.91 -0.35 -1.83
C SER A 92 1.19 1.13 -1.61
N THR A 93 0.89 1.67 -0.42
CA THR A 93 1.22 3.06 -0.08
C THR A 93 2.73 3.29 -0.01
N GLU A 94 3.49 2.33 0.53
CA GLU A 94 4.95 2.41 0.53
C GLU A 94 5.51 2.37 -0.90
N GLN A 95 4.99 1.48 -1.75
CA GLN A 95 5.37 1.42 -3.17
C GLN A 95 5.06 2.74 -3.89
N LEU A 96 3.89 3.33 -3.62
CA LEU A 96 3.50 4.61 -4.21
C LEU A 96 4.46 5.72 -3.79
N SER A 97 4.81 5.83 -2.50
CA SER A 97 5.79 6.81 -2.03
C SER A 97 7.17 6.63 -2.68
N ARG A 98 7.61 5.39 -2.91
CA ARG A 98 8.86 5.11 -3.64
C ARG A 98 8.77 5.55 -5.11
N ILE A 99 7.65 5.31 -5.77
CA ILE A 99 7.42 5.74 -7.16
C ILE A 99 7.42 7.28 -7.25
N GLU A 100 6.67 7.95 -6.37
CA GLU A 100 6.63 9.42 -6.31
C GLU A 100 8.01 10.02 -6.09
N PHE A 101 8.80 9.41 -5.22
CA PHE A 101 10.18 9.82 -4.96
C PHE A 101 11.09 9.68 -6.19
N ILE A 102 10.99 8.57 -6.93
CA ILE A 102 11.73 8.37 -8.19
C ILE A 102 11.28 9.38 -9.25
N LEU A 103 9.97 9.60 -9.39
CA LEU A 103 9.39 10.53 -10.36
C LEU A 103 9.75 11.99 -10.08
N CYS A 104 10.03 12.35 -8.83
CA CYS A 104 10.49 13.70 -8.44
C CYS A 104 11.86 14.07 -9.05
N GLY A 105 12.58 13.12 -9.68
CA GLY A 105 13.66 13.47 -10.60
C GLY A 105 14.91 14.05 -9.96
N LYS A 106 15.16 13.79 -8.67
CA LYS A 106 16.43 14.10 -8.00
C LYS A 106 17.51 13.06 -8.33
N GLN A 107 17.90 12.93 -9.60
CA GLN A 107 18.78 11.85 -10.08
C GLN A 107 20.18 11.76 -9.42
N GLU A 108 20.59 12.68 -8.53
CA GLU A 108 21.88 12.60 -7.82
C GLU A 108 21.80 12.59 -6.27
N GLU A 109 20.62 12.74 -5.65
CA GLU A 109 20.50 12.88 -4.16
C GLU A 109 19.63 11.80 -3.46
N ILE A 110 19.05 10.87 -4.22
CA ILE A 110 17.88 10.05 -3.82
C ILE A 110 18.13 8.97 -2.73
N PHE A 111 19.35 8.75 -2.24
CA PHE A 111 19.56 7.78 -1.14
C PHE A 111 19.69 8.40 0.26
N MET A 112 19.31 9.66 0.48
CA MET A 112 19.29 10.23 1.82
C MET A 112 17.85 10.36 2.35
N ASN A 113 17.49 9.45 3.24
CA ASN A 113 16.30 9.53 4.11
C ASN A 113 16.45 10.75 5.04
N TYR A 114 16.12 11.94 4.56
CA TYR A 114 16.04 13.11 5.42
C TYR A 114 14.74 13.08 6.19
N GLN A 115 14.81 12.70 7.47
CA GLN A 115 13.73 12.92 8.41
C GLN A 115 13.85 14.36 8.94
N ALA A 116 12.95 15.25 8.50
CA ALA A 116 12.95 16.63 8.96
C ALA A 116 12.56 16.69 10.45
N ILE A 117 13.35 17.43 11.25
CA ILE A 117 13.10 17.67 12.67
C ILE A 117 13.03 19.18 12.88
N ILE A 118 11.98 19.66 13.53
CA ILE A 118 11.88 21.07 13.93
C ILE A 118 12.81 21.30 15.13
N LYS A 119 13.74 22.26 15.01
CA LYS A 119 14.63 22.69 16.09
C LYS A 119 14.55 24.20 16.26
N GLU A 120 14.36 24.65 17.49
CA GLU A 120 14.54 26.06 17.84
C GLU A 120 16.02 26.35 18.02
N LEU A 121 16.52 27.36 17.31
CA LEU A 121 17.92 27.78 17.36
C LEU A 121 18.03 29.12 18.09
N PRO A 122 18.89 29.21 19.13
CA PRO A 122 19.17 30.50 19.75
C PRO A 122 20.00 31.39 18.82
N GLU A 123 19.91 32.70 19.02
CA GLU A 123 20.74 33.67 18.31
C GLU A 123 22.23 33.39 18.53
N CYS A 124 23.02 33.47 17.45
CA CYS A 124 24.46 33.26 17.50
C CYS A 124 25.20 34.18 16.52
N ILE A 125 26.44 34.49 16.87
CA ILE A 125 27.34 35.26 16.00
C ILE A 125 27.93 34.30 14.97
N VAL A 126 27.80 34.66 13.69
CA VAL A 126 28.30 33.86 12.57
C VAL A 126 29.38 34.64 11.81
N TYR A 127 30.51 34.00 11.55
CA TYR A 127 31.46 34.48 10.56
C TYR A 127 31.02 34.00 9.17
N SER A 128 30.77 34.91 8.24
CA SER A 128 30.44 34.59 6.85
C SER A 128 31.45 35.22 5.89
N LYS A 129 31.82 34.46 4.85
CA LYS A 129 32.70 34.94 3.78
C LYS A 129 32.32 34.25 2.47
N LYS A 130 32.10 35.04 1.43
CA LYS A 130 31.87 34.55 0.07
C LYS A 130 33.21 34.47 -0.68
N MET A 131 33.47 33.34 -1.34
CA MET A 131 34.66 33.16 -2.17
C MET A 131 34.39 32.09 -3.24
N ASN A 132 35.18 32.12 -4.31
CA ASN A 132 35.22 31.01 -5.27
C ASN A 132 36.35 30.07 -4.85
N VAL A 133 36.02 28.79 -4.69
CA VAL A 133 37.01 27.73 -4.50
C VAL A 133 37.10 26.89 -5.78
N PRO A 134 38.30 26.51 -6.21
CA PRO A 134 38.48 25.81 -7.48
C PRO A 134 37.95 24.36 -7.45
N ASN A 135 37.96 23.70 -6.28
CA ASN A 135 37.42 22.35 -6.10
C ASN A 135 37.02 22.10 -4.62
N TYR A 136 36.32 20.98 -4.38
CA TYR A 136 35.86 20.58 -3.04
C TYR A 136 37.01 20.31 -2.06
N GLU A 137 38.10 19.68 -2.51
CA GLU A 137 39.25 19.36 -1.65
C GLU A 137 39.89 20.62 -1.03
N THR A 138 39.78 21.76 -1.72
CA THR A 138 40.29 23.04 -1.23
C THR A 138 39.63 23.48 0.07
N TYR A 139 38.40 23.03 0.37
CA TYR A 139 37.72 23.33 1.63
C TYR A 139 38.53 22.89 2.86
N PHE A 140 39.16 21.71 2.80
CA PHE A 140 39.92 21.16 3.92
C PHE A 140 41.19 21.96 4.26
N LYS A 141 41.63 22.85 3.37
CA LYS A 141 42.74 23.79 3.63
C LYS A 141 42.22 25.17 4.00
N VAL A 142 41.27 25.69 3.22
CA VAL A 142 40.79 27.07 3.37
C VAL A 142 39.99 27.27 4.66
N ILE A 143 39.16 26.30 5.06
CA ILE A 143 38.32 26.45 6.25
C ILE A 143 39.15 26.50 7.54
N PRO A 144 40.12 25.59 7.79
CA PRO A 144 40.99 25.69 8.97
C PRO A 144 41.80 26.99 9.04
N GLU A 145 42.37 27.44 7.91
CA GLU A 145 43.11 28.71 7.86
C GLU A 145 42.25 29.93 8.21
N ILE A 146 40.99 29.93 7.77
CA ILE A 146 40.03 30.97 8.14
C ILE A 146 39.71 30.86 9.63
N GLY A 147 39.46 29.66 10.13
CA GLY A 147 39.23 29.38 11.55
C GLY A 147 40.35 29.97 12.41
N GLU A 148 41.61 29.64 12.10
CA GLU A 148 42.77 30.18 12.83
C GLU A 148 42.84 31.70 12.79
N LYS A 149 42.59 32.33 11.62
CA LYS A 149 42.61 33.79 11.49
C LYS A 149 41.52 34.44 12.34
N VAL A 150 40.33 33.85 12.39
CA VAL A 150 39.23 34.33 13.22
C VAL A 150 39.55 34.16 14.70
N THR A 151 40.06 32.99 15.12
CA THR A 151 40.46 32.73 16.51
C THR A 151 41.59 33.66 16.97
N LYS A 152 42.59 33.91 16.12
CA LYS A 152 43.67 34.86 16.41
C LYS A 152 43.15 36.30 16.57
N LYS A 153 42.16 36.70 15.76
CA LYS A 153 41.59 38.05 15.82
C LYS A 153 40.61 38.23 16.98
N TYR A 154 39.94 37.16 17.39
CA TYR A 154 38.90 37.17 18.42
C TYR A 154 39.10 36.00 19.40
N PRO A 155 40.12 36.08 20.29
CA PRO A 155 40.47 34.97 21.18
C PRO A 155 39.38 34.62 22.20
N ASP A 156 38.47 35.54 22.49
CA ASP A 156 37.36 35.33 23.43
C ASP A 156 36.15 34.63 22.79
N LEU A 157 36.08 34.52 21.45
CA LEU A 157 35.02 33.81 20.77
C LEU A 157 35.19 32.30 20.94
N LYS A 158 34.15 31.65 21.47
CA LYS A 158 34.10 30.20 21.65
C LYS A 158 33.04 29.61 20.73
N CYS A 159 33.38 28.51 20.06
CA CYS A 159 32.42 27.72 19.30
C CYS A 159 31.37 27.11 20.24
N ARG A 160 30.11 27.01 19.79
CA ARG A 160 29.06 26.32 20.55
C ARG A 160 29.32 24.82 20.61
N ILE A 161 28.94 24.21 21.74
CA ILE A 161 28.95 22.77 21.97
C ILE A 161 27.51 22.36 22.36
N PRO A 162 26.88 21.37 21.68
CA PRO A 162 27.42 20.62 20.55
C PRO A 162 27.63 21.50 19.31
N GLU A 163 28.57 21.10 18.47
CA GLU A 163 28.77 21.73 17.16
C GLU A 163 27.47 21.61 16.37
N TYR A 164 26.90 22.75 15.95
CA TYR A 164 25.77 22.74 15.03
C TYR A 164 26.30 22.44 13.63
N CYS A 165 26.40 21.16 13.29
CA CYS A 165 26.60 20.74 11.91
C CYS A 165 25.28 20.96 11.16
N PHE A 166 25.31 21.82 10.14
CA PHE A 166 24.32 21.81 9.07
C PHE A 166 24.61 20.56 8.22
N ILE A 167 24.07 19.41 8.63
CA ILE A 167 23.94 18.23 7.76
C ILE A 167 22.52 18.24 7.21
#